data_AF-A0A921MN44-F1
#
_entry.id   AF-A0A921MN44-F1
#
_cell.length_a   1.000
_cell.length_b   1.000
_cell.length_c   1.000
_cell.angle_alpha   90.00
_cell.angle_beta   90.00
_cell.angle_gamma   90.00
#
_symmetry.space_group_name_H-M   'P 1'
#
loop_
_entity.id
_entity.type
_entity.pdbx_description
1 polymer ?
#
loop_
_entity_poly.entity_id
_entity_poly.type
_entity_poly.pdbx_seq_one_letter_code
_entity_poly.pdbx_strand_id
1 'polypeptide(L)'
;MSYEYLKPLFEGGPLSFEQLTEKLDAADGVKLVNLKDGGYVSKDKFDALEVKAGGLQAQLTEANGKLEGYDPEWKAKAQQMQQEADQKVEAVRFDYALKAALAQAKARSPEKVAKLIERDALKLVDGKLVGLDEQLKALKESDGYLFEGDKPAPEIVKPGSPVYRTPAGGGDLDAFYANNPFYKKKT
;
A
#
# COMPACT_ATOMS: atom_id res chain seq x y z
N MET A 1 23.51 -30.12 -3.22
CA MET A 1 22.18 -29.85 -2.65
C MET A 1 21.15 -30.62 -3.46
N SER A 2 20.35 -31.44 -2.79
CA SER A 2 19.36 -32.28 -3.47
C SER A 2 18.02 -31.56 -3.47
N TYR A 3 17.42 -31.37 -4.64
CA TYR A 3 16.11 -30.70 -4.82
C TYR A 3 14.94 -31.70 -4.76
N GLU A 4 15.13 -32.82 -4.08
CA GLU A 4 14.16 -33.92 -3.97
C GLU A 4 12.83 -33.46 -3.35
N TYR A 5 12.86 -32.45 -2.48
CA TYR A 5 11.67 -31.83 -1.89
C TYR A 5 10.76 -31.12 -2.91
N LEU A 6 11.25 -30.85 -4.13
CA LEU A 6 10.43 -30.30 -5.22
C LEU A 6 9.75 -31.39 -6.06
N LYS A 7 10.23 -32.65 -6.01
CA LYS A 7 9.66 -33.74 -6.84
C LYS A 7 8.17 -33.95 -6.61
N PRO A 8 7.65 -33.97 -5.35
CA PRO A 8 6.22 -34.17 -5.10
C PRO A 8 5.32 -33.12 -5.78
N LEU A 9 5.83 -31.91 -6.03
CA LEU A 9 5.06 -30.87 -6.72
C LEU A 9 4.74 -31.29 -8.16
N PHE A 10 5.68 -31.95 -8.85
CA PHE A 10 5.58 -32.27 -10.28
C PHE A 10 5.14 -33.71 -10.60
N GLU A 11 4.80 -34.54 -9.60
CA GLU A 11 4.38 -35.94 -9.81
C GLU A 11 3.13 -36.08 -10.70
N GLY A 12 2.30 -35.02 -10.78
CA GLY A 12 1.11 -34.98 -11.64
C GLY A 12 1.34 -34.50 -13.08
N GLY A 13 2.60 -34.29 -13.50
CA GLY A 13 2.95 -33.75 -14.82
C GLY A 13 3.29 -32.25 -14.81
N PRO A 14 3.44 -31.61 -15.99
CA PRO A 14 3.80 -30.20 -16.09
C PRO A 14 2.73 -29.31 -15.45
N LEU A 15 3.15 -28.37 -14.61
CA LEU A 15 2.28 -27.42 -13.92
C LEU A 15 2.24 -26.08 -14.65
N SER A 16 1.07 -25.45 -14.70
CA SER A 16 0.97 -24.02 -14.99
C SER A 16 1.51 -23.19 -13.83
N PHE A 17 1.74 -21.89 -14.06
CA PHE A 17 2.17 -20.98 -13.00
C PHE A 17 1.21 -20.96 -11.81
N GLU A 18 -0.10 -20.91 -12.07
CA GLU A 18 -1.14 -20.92 -11.03
C GLU A 18 -1.13 -22.23 -10.23
N GLN A 19 -1.00 -23.37 -10.91
CA GLN A 19 -0.96 -24.69 -10.27
C GLN A 19 0.32 -24.88 -9.45
N LEU A 20 1.44 -24.28 -9.87
CA LEU A 20 2.68 -24.27 -9.12
C LEU A 20 2.53 -23.44 -7.83
N THR A 21 1.92 -22.25 -7.91
CA THR A 21 1.64 -21.41 -6.74
C THR A 21 0.75 -22.16 -5.73
N GLU A 22 -0.34 -22.75 -6.20
CA GLU A 22 -1.29 -23.47 -5.33
C GLU A 22 -0.63 -24.69 -4.64
N LYS A 23 0.19 -25.45 -5.37
CA LYS A 23 0.93 -26.58 -4.79
C LYS A 23 2.05 -26.15 -3.84
N LEU A 24 2.63 -24.98 -4.03
CA LEU A 24 3.65 -24.42 -3.13
C LEU A 24 3.01 -23.84 -1.86
N ASP A 25 1.83 -23.23 -1.96
CA ASP A 25 1.05 -22.78 -0.81
C ASP A 25 0.56 -23.97 0.04
N ALA A 26 0.30 -25.12 -0.59
CA ALA A 26 -0.08 -26.37 0.08
C ALA A 26 1.10 -27.20 0.60
N ALA A 27 2.35 -26.89 0.24
CA ALA A 27 3.52 -27.68 0.60
C ALA A 27 4.22 -27.14 1.86
N ASP A 28 4.13 -27.90 2.96
CA ASP A 28 4.88 -27.64 4.18
C ASP A 28 6.38 -27.88 3.96
N GLY A 29 7.11 -26.84 3.56
CA GLY A 29 8.58 -26.89 3.43
C GLY A 29 9.18 -25.98 2.35
N VAL A 30 8.36 -25.41 1.47
CA VAL A 30 8.85 -24.51 0.40
C VAL A 30 8.08 -23.20 0.44
N LYS A 31 8.77 -22.10 0.76
CA LYS A 31 8.20 -20.75 0.70
C LYS A 31 8.81 -19.99 -0.46
N LEU A 32 7.98 -19.53 -1.39
CA LEU A 32 8.39 -18.58 -2.41
C LEU A 32 8.42 -17.18 -1.81
N VAL A 33 9.57 -16.54 -1.90
CA VAL A 33 9.76 -15.16 -1.48
C VAL A 33 10.39 -14.39 -2.62
N ASN A 34 9.80 -13.25 -2.96
CA ASN A 34 10.38 -12.36 -3.96
C ASN A 34 11.54 -11.59 -3.31
N LEU A 35 12.73 -11.77 -3.87
CA LEU A 35 13.94 -11.11 -3.36
C LEU A 35 13.91 -9.58 -3.56
N LYS A 36 13.15 -9.07 -4.55
CA LYS A 36 12.97 -7.62 -4.76
C LYS A 36 12.07 -6.98 -3.71
N ASP A 37 11.15 -7.74 -3.13
CA ASP A 37 10.19 -7.24 -2.14
C ASP A 37 10.81 -7.13 -0.74
N GLY A 38 12.08 -7.51 -0.58
CA GLY A 38 12.84 -7.35 0.67
C GLY A 38 12.46 -8.32 1.79
N GLY A 39 11.52 -9.23 1.56
CA GLY A 39 11.01 -10.17 2.58
C GLY A 39 11.90 -11.38 2.86
N TYR A 40 13.06 -11.53 2.20
CA TYR A 40 13.99 -12.64 2.42
C TYR A 40 15.35 -12.15 2.95
N VAL A 41 15.75 -12.70 4.09
CA VAL A 41 17.11 -12.58 4.64
C VAL A 41 17.73 -13.97 4.61
N SER A 42 18.86 -14.12 3.92
CA SER A 42 19.58 -15.40 3.88
C SER A 42 20.11 -15.76 5.27
N LYS A 43 20.23 -17.06 5.57
CA LYS A 43 20.72 -17.53 6.88
C LYS A 43 22.04 -16.87 7.29
N ASP A 44 23.03 -16.81 6.40
CA ASP A 44 24.32 -16.15 6.71
C ASP A 44 24.17 -14.65 7.04
N LYS A 45 23.19 -13.97 6.42
CA LYS A 45 22.90 -12.56 6.73
C LYS A 45 22.16 -12.45 8.06
N PHE A 46 21.26 -13.38 8.35
CA PHE A 46 20.55 -13.43 9.63
C PHE A 46 21.56 -13.68 10.77
N ASP A 47 22.41 -14.69 10.65
CA ASP A 47 23.45 -15.02 11.63
C ASP A 47 24.42 -13.83 11.83
N ALA A 48 24.81 -13.14 10.74
CA ALA A 48 25.62 -11.93 10.83
C ALA A 48 24.91 -10.75 11.51
N LEU A 49 23.60 -10.59 11.30
CA LEU A 49 22.80 -9.57 11.96
C LEU A 49 22.60 -9.89 13.44
N GLU A 50 22.42 -11.17 13.80
CA GLU A 50 22.31 -11.62 15.18
C GLU A 50 23.61 -11.37 15.96
N VAL A 51 24.76 -11.69 15.37
CA VAL A 51 26.08 -11.37 15.96
C VAL A 51 26.26 -9.86 16.14
N LYS A 52 25.85 -9.05 15.15
CA LYS A 52 25.89 -7.58 15.27
C LYS A 52 24.95 -7.06 16.34
N ALA A 53 23.75 -7.61 16.45
CA ALA A 53 22.77 -7.23 17.47
C ALA A 53 23.29 -7.54 18.87
N GLY A 54 23.85 -8.74 19.08
CA GLY A 54 24.49 -9.12 20.34
C GLY A 54 25.67 -8.21 20.69
N GLY A 55 26.51 -7.86 19.71
CA GLY A 55 27.61 -6.91 19.90
C GLY A 55 27.15 -5.50 20.26
N LEU A 56 26.11 -4.99 19.60
CA LEU A 56 25.50 -3.69 19.92
C LEU A 56 24.87 -3.69 21.32
N GLN A 57 24.20 -4.77 21.70
CA GLN A 57 23.60 -4.93 23.03
C GLN A 57 24.66 -4.98 24.13
N ALA A 58 25.78 -5.65 23.89
CA ALA A 58 26.94 -5.63 24.79
C ALA A 58 27.54 -4.23 24.92
N GLN A 59 27.71 -3.51 23.80
CA GLN A 59 28.17 -2.11 23.82
C GLN A 59 27.20 -1.19 24.56
N LEU A 60 25.89 -1.39 24.42
CA LEU A 60 24.87 -0.65 25.14
C LEU A 60 24.96 -0.91 26.66
N THR A 61 25.15 -2.16 27.04
CA THR A 61 25.28 -2.58 28.44
C THR A 61 26.57 -2.00 29.06
N GLU A 62 27.67 -2.04 28.32
CA GLU A 62 28.95 -1.48 28.77
C GLU A 62 28.91 0.06 28.85
N ALA A 63 28.28 0.74 27.87
CA ALA A 63 28.06 2.18 27.92
C ALA A 63 27.19 2.55 29.13
N ASN A 64 26.10 1.83 29.36
CA ASN A 64 25.23 2.05 30.52
C ASN A 64 25.97 1.83 31.85
N GLY A 65 26.78 0.77 31.97
CA GLY A 65 27.58 0.50 33.17
C GLY A 65 28.67 1.55 33.41
N LYS A 66 29.33 2.05 32.35
CA LYS A 66 30.30 3.15 32.46
C LYS A 66 29.64 4.47 32.89
N LEU A 67 28.37 4.66 32.57
CA LEU A 67 27.61 5.86 32.92
C LEU A 67 26.97 5.80 34.31
N GLU A 68 26.81 4.62 34.91
CA GLU A 68 26.43 4.47 36.32
C GLU A 68 27.50 5.00 37.30
N GLY A 69 28.76 5.09 36.86
CA GLY A 69 29.88 5.54 37.71
C GLY A 69 30.17 7.05 37.69
N TYR A 70 29.55 7.85 36.80
CA TYR A 70 30.07 9.19 36.48
C TYR A 70 29.20 10.38 36.88
N ASP A 71 27.86 10.31 36.92
CA ASP A 71 27.07 11.47 37.39
C ASP A 71 25.57 11.16 37.67
N PRO A 72 24.98 11.57 38.80
CA PRO A 72 23.53 11.48 39.04
C PRO A 72 22.69 12.28 38.03
N GLU A 73 23.25 13.32 37.39
CA GLU A 73 22.59 14.06 36.31
C GLU A 73 22.35 13.18 35.06
N TRP A 74 23.25 12.24 34.77
CA TRP A 74 23.08 11.31 33.65
C TRP A 74 21.89 10.38 33.88
N LYS A 75 21.64 9.91 35.10
CA LYS A 75 20.52 8.99 35.40
C LYS A 75 19.18 9.68 35.16
N ALA A 76 19.07 10.95 35.54
CA ALA A 76 17.93 11.79 35.21
C ALA A 76 17.83 12.02 33.70
N LYS A 77 18.94 12.31 33.01
CA LYS A 77 18.98 12.51 31.55
C LYS A 77 18.62 11.25 30.76
N ALA A 78 19.04 10.09 31.22
CA ALA A 78 18.73 8.80 30.64
C ALA A 78 17.25 8.46 30.83
N GLN A 79 16.68 8.67 32.02
CA GLN A 79 15.22 8.57 32.22
C GLN A 79 14.46 9.58 31.37
N GLN A 80 14.95 10.80 31.22
CA GLN A 80 14.34 11.83 30.40
C GLN A 80 14.41 11.47 28.91
N MET A 81 15.54 10.96 28.44
CA MET A 81 15.68 10.46 27.07
C MET A 81 14.86 9.20 26.83
N GLN A 82 14.72 8.32 27.82
CA GLN A 82 13.85 7.15 27.74
C GLN A 82 12.39 7.59 27.60
N GLN A 83 11.92 8.52 28.45
CA GLN A 83 10.57 9.08 28.35
C GLN A 83 10.35 9.85 27.06
N GLU A 84 11.31 10.67 26.62
CA GLU A 84 11.21 11.36 25.33
C GLU A 84 11.22 10.39 24.16
N ALA A 85 12.02 9.33 24.22
CA ALA A 85 12.05 8.30 23.17
C ALA A 85 10.73 7.54 23.14
N ASP A 86 10.20 7.13 24.29
CA ASP A 86 8.91 6.45 24.40
C ASP A 86 7.77 7.36 23.92
N GLN A 87 7.76 8.63 24.33
CA GLN A 87 6.80 9.63 23.83
C GLN A 87 6.94 9.87 22.32
N LYS A 88 8.17 9.95 21.79
CA LYS A 88 8.40 10.10 20.34
C LYS A 88 7.96 8.85 19.59
N VAL A 89 8.24 7.66 20.12
CA VAL A 89 7.82 6.38 19.52
C VAL A 89 6.31 6.27 19.55
N GLU A 90 5.64 6.59 20.65
CA GLU A 90 4.19 6.65 20.73
C GLU A 90 3.61 7.69 19.79
N ALA A 91 4.16 8.90 19.74
CA ALA A 91 3.72 9.94 18.82
C ALA A 91 3.87 9.52 17.35
N VAL A 92 4.99 8.88 16.99
CA VAL A 92 5.21 8.35 15.64
C VAL A 92 4.24 7.20 15.33
N ARG A 93 4.03 6.28 16.28
CA ARG A 93 3.06 5.18 16.11
C ARG A 93 1.64 5.71 15.98
N PHE A 94 1.28 6.71 16.77
CA PHE A 94 0.00 7.39 16.72
C PHE A 94 -0.20 8.10 15.38
N ASP A 95 0.74 8.94 14.96
CA ASP A 95 0.68 9.64 13.67
C ASP A 95 0.65 8.66 12.49
N TYR A 96 1.38 7.53 12.58
CA TYR A 96 1.33 6.48 11.57
C TYR A 96 -0.05 5.82 11.51
N ALA A 97 -0.59 5.39 12.66
CA ALA A 97 -1.92 4.80 12.73
C ALA A 97 -2.99 5.77 12.23
N LEU A 98 -2.86 7.05 12.57
CA LEU A 98 -3.75 8.12 12.13
C LEU A 98 -3.70 8.29 10.61
N LYS A 99 -2.50 8.39 10.03
CA LYS A 99 -2.32 8.48 8.58
C LYS A 99 -2.82 7.23 7.85
N ALA A 100 -2.58 6.03 8.40
CA ALA A 100 -3.03 4.77 7.82
C ALA A 100 -4.56 4.68 7.78
N ALA A 101 -5.22 5.03 8.89
CA ALA A 101 -6.68 5.06 8.97
C ALA A 101 -7.29 6.15 8.06
N LEU A 102 -6.68 7.33 8.00
CA LEU A 102 -7.10 8.40 7.08
C LEU A 102 -6.95 8.02 5.61
N ALA A 103 -5.89 7.30 5.26
CA ALA A 103 -5.69 6.74 3.93
C ALA A 103 -6.74 5.67 3.61
N GLN A 104 -7.05 4.76 4.54
CA GLN A 104 -8.15 3.80 4.40
C GLN A 104 -9.50 4.48 4.24
N ALA A 105 -9.72 5.61 4.93
CA ALA A 105 -10.92 6.40 4.82
C ALA A 105 -11.05 7.17 3.49
N LYS A 106 -10.04 7.08 2.61
CA LYS A 106 -9.90 7.85 1.36
C LYS A 106 -9.98 9.36 1.58
N ALA A 107 -9.31 9.89 2.61
CA ALA A 107 -9.26 11.33 2.82
C ALA A 107 -8.48 12.03 1.68
N ARG A 108 -9.08 13.02 1.01
CA ARG A 108 -8.41 13.86 -0.02
C ARG A 108 -7.21 14.62 0.53
N SER A 109 -7.23 14.94 1.81
CA SER A 109 -6.16 15.68 2.47
C SER A 109 -5.99 15.15 3.90
N PRO A 110 -5.21 14.07 4.09
CA PRO A 110 -5.03 13.46 5.40
C PRO A 110 -4.51 14.47 6.43
N GLU A 111 -3.68 15.44 6.06
CA GLU A 111 -3.21 16.49 6.99
C GLU A 111 -4.32 17.44 7.46
N LYS A 112 -5.29 17.77 6.58
CA LYS A 112 -6.40 18.63 6.94
C LYS A 112 -7.38 17.89 7.84
N VAL A 113 -7.75 16.68 7.44
CA VAL A 113 -8.64 15.83 8.22
C VAL A 113 -8.02 15.49 9.59
N ALA A 114 -6.72 15.22 9.64
CA ALA A 114 -5.99 15.00 10.90
C ALA A 114 -6.04 16.19 11.89
N LYS A 115 -6.23 17.43 11.40
CA LYS A 115 -6.39 18.62 12.25
C LYS A 115 -7.80 18.79 12.81
N LEU A 116 -8.81 18.22 12.14
CA LEU A 116 -10.20 18.21 12.62
C LEU A 116 -10.47 17.05 13.58
N ILE A 117 -9.52 16.14 13.74
CA ILE A 117 -9.63 14.95 14.57
C ILE A 117 -9.13 15.27 15.98
N GLU A 118 -9.95 14.95 16.97
CA GLU A 118 -9.60 15.19 18.37
C GLU A 118 -8.68 14.10 18.88
N ARG A 119 -7.38 14.40 18.86
CA ARG A 119 -6.30 13.49 19.26
C ARG A 119 -6.42 13.02 20.70
N ASP A 120 -6.94 13.85 21.59
CA ASP A 120 -7.10 13.56 23.03
C ASP A 120 -8.18 12.49 23.31
N ALA A 121 -9.15 12.36 22.39
CA ALA A 121 -10.19 11.34 22.48
C ALA A 121 -9.76 9.98 21.91
N LEU A 122 -8.58 9.91 21.25
CA LEU A 122 -8.11 8.72 20.56
C LEU A 122 -7.18 7.90 21.45
N LYS A 123 -7.41 6.58 21.46
CA LYS A 123 -6.52 5.63 22.14
C LYS A 123 -5.89 4.68 21.14
N LEU A 124 -4.57 4.57 21.18
CA LEU A 124 -3.84 3.58 20.40
C LEU A 124 -3.97 2.22 21.09
N VAL A 125 -4.76 1.31 20.50
CA VAL A 125 -4.94 -0.07 20.96
C VAL A 125 -4.57 -0.99 19.80
N ASP A 126 -3.58 -1.87 20.01
CA ASP A 126 -3.11 -2.83 19.01
C ASP A 126 -2.77 -2.21 17.64
N GLY A 127 -2.22 -0.99 17.63
CA GLY A 127 -1.86 -0.27 16.41
C GLY A 127 -3.04 0.33 15.65
N LYS A 128 -4.25 0.32 16.22
CA LYS A 128 -5.44 1.02 15.72
C LYS A 128 -5.85 2.13 16.68
N LEU A 129 -6.38 3.21 16.13
CA LEU A 129 -6.90 4.33 16.91
C LEU A 129 -8.39 4.10 17.20
N VAL A 130 -8.69 3.68 18.41
CA VAL A 130 -10.07 3.50 18.88
C VAL A 130 -10.69 4.89 19.08
N GLY A 131 -11.91 5.07 18.55
CA GLY A 131 -12.63 6.37 18.52
C GLY A 131 -12.43 7.15 17.21
N LEU A 132 -11.45 6.76 16.39
CA LEU A 132 -11.16 7.44 15.12
C LEU A 132 -12.24 7.20 14.08
N ASP A 133 -12.76 5.97 14.00
CA ASP A 133 -13.77 5.59 13.01
C ASP A 133 -15.09 6.38 13.18
N GLU A 134 -15.48 6.68 14.42
CA GLU A 134 -16.69 7.47 14.71
C GLU A 134 -16.51 8.92 14.27
N GLN A 135 -15.35 9.52 14.58
CA GLN A 135 -15.01 10.87 14.13
C GLN A 135 -14.92 10.96 12.62
N LEU A 136 -14.32 9.96 11.96
CA LEU A 136 -14.25 9.91 10.50
C LEU A 136 -15.62 9.77 9.84
N LYS A 137 -16.56 9.04 10.47
CA LYS A 137 -17.96 8.99 9.99
C LYS A 137 -18.65 10.35 10.14
N ALA A 138 -18.55 10.99 11.30
CA ALA A 138 -19.10 12.32 11.52
C ALA A 138 -18.52 13.34 10.53
N LEU A 139 -17.21 13.30 10.30
CA LEU A 139 -16.51 14.15 9.32
C LEU A 139 -16.92 13.86 7.88
N LYS A 140 -17.25 12.62 7.53
CA LYS A 140 -17.80 12.29 6.20
C LYS A 140 -19.20 12.86 6.00
N GLU A 141 -19.99 12.96 7.07
CA GLU A 141 -21.34 13.54 7.05
C GLU A 141 -21.30 15.08 7.03
N SER A 142 -20.45 15.71 7.82
CA SER A 142 -20.32 17.18 7.88
C SER A 142 -19.49 17.73 6.72
N ASP A 143 -18.35 17.11 6.43
CA ASP A 143 -17.29 17.60 5.55
C ASP A 143 -16.91 16.56 4.48
N GLY A 144 -17.92 15.95 3.84
CA GLY A 144 -17.72 14.92 2.81
C GLY A 144 -16.81 15.31 1.64
N TYR A 145 -16.62 16.62 1.38
CA TYR A 145 -15.68 17.14 0.37
C TYR A 145 -14.20 16.89 0.72
N LEU A 146 -13.89 16.63 2.00
CA LEU A 146 -12.55 16.27 2.48
C LEU A 146 -12.20 14.80 2.19
N PHE A 147 -13.15 14.01 1.73
CA PHE A 147 -12.98 12.61 1.38
C PHE A 147 -13.18 12.43 -0.13
N GLU A 148 -12.44 11.49 -0.71
CA GLU A 148 -12.64 11.11 -2.10
C GLU A 148 -13.96 10.35 -2.18
N GLY A 149 -14.94 10.97 -2.83
CA GLY A 149 -16.13 10.26 -3.29
C GLY A 149 -15.73 9.26 -4.37
N ASP A 150 -16.36 8.09 -4.36
CA ASP A 150 -16.19 6.99 -5.31
C ASP A 150 -16.79 7.34 -6.69
N LYS A 151 -16.58 8.57 -7.18
CA LYS A 151 -16.96 8.95 -8.53
C LYS A 151 -15.87 8.44 -9.47
N PRO A 152 -16.18 7.48 -10.36
CA PRO A 152 -15.23 7.04 -11.37
C PRO A 152 -14.74 8.28 -12.14
N ALA A 153 -13.44 8.29 -12.47
CA ALA A 153 -12.90 9.31 -13.36
C ALA A 153 -13.80 9.37 -14.61
N PRO A 154 -14.24 10.56 -15.06
CA PRO A 154 -15.07 10.65 -16.24
C PRO A 154 -14.33 9.99 -17.41
N GLU A 155 -14.95 8.98 -18.04
CA GLU A 155 -14.41 8.42 -19.26
C GLU A 155 -14.33 9.52 -20.31
N ILE A 156 -13.11 9.84 -20.74
CA ILE A 156 -12.88 10.64 -21.94
C ILE A 156 -13.28 9.75 -23.11
N VAL A 157 -14.56 9.76 -23.47
CA VAL A 157 -15.01 9.17 -24.73
C VAL A 157 -14.32 9.95 -25.84
N LYS A 158 -13.51 9.27 -26.66
CA LYS A 158 -12.92 9.88 -27.87
C LYS A 158 -14.08 10.42 -28.71
N PRO A 159 -14.08 11.72 -29.11
CA PRO A 159 -15.12 12.24 -29.99
C PRO A 159 -15.11 11.41 -31.28
N GLY A 160 -16.30 11.08 -31.76
CA GLY A 160 -16.55 10.05 -32.76
C GLY A 160 -15.57 10.07 -33.94
N SER A 161 -15.04 8.89 -34.26
CA SER A 161 -14.31 8.68 -35.51
C SER A 161 -15.24 9.02 -36.68
N PRO A 162 -14.87 9.93 -37.60
CA PRO A 162 -15.66 10.17 -38.79
C PRO A 162 -15.65 8.88 -39.61
N VAL A 163 -16.83 8.26 -39.75
CA VAL A 163 -17.00 7.13 -40.66
C VAL A 163 -16.86 7.68 -42.07
N TYR A 164 -15.67 7.58 -42.66
CA TYR A 164 -15.52 7.68 -44.10
C TYR A 164 -16.18 6.44 -44.72
N ARG A 165 -17.44 6.56 -45.16
CA ARG A 165 -18.02 5.58 -46.09
C ARG A 165 -17.30 5.74 -47.41
N THR A 166 -16.43 4.80 -47.75
CA THR A 166 -16.00 4.57 -49.13
C THR A 166 -17.21 4.02 -49.89
N PRO A 167 -17.80 4.75 -50.87
CA PRO A 167 -18.98 4.27 -51.57
C PRO A 167 -18.58 3.13 -52.52
N ALA A 168 -19.11 1.94 -52.27
CA ALA A 168 -19.01 0.82 -53.19
C ALA A 168 -20.21 0.88 -54.16
N GLY A 169 -20.06 1.66 -55.22
CA GLY A 169 -21.02 1.67 -56.35
C GLY A 169 -22.08 2.77 -56.30
N GLY A 170 -22.44 3.26 -57.49
CA GLY A 170 -23.25 4.47 -57.71
C GLY A 170 -24.69 4.45 -57.18
N GLY A 171 -25.20 3.32 -56.70
CA GLY A 171 -26.56 3.22 -56.14
C GLY A 171 -26.75 4.02 -54.85
N ASP A 172 -25.70 4.14 -54.04
CA ASP A 172 -25.78 4.75 -52.72
C ASP A 172 -25.75 6.29 -52.78
N LEU A 173 -25.12 6.85 -53.82
CA LEU A 173 -25.04 8.30 -54.04
C LEU A 173 -26.39 8.84 -54.55
N ASP A 174 -27.09 8.09 -55.39
CA ASP A 174 -28.42 8.45 -55.88
C ASP A 174 -29.44 8.56 -54.72
N ALA A 175 -29.39 7.63 -53.77
CA ALA A 175 -30.28 7.64 -52.61
C ALA A 175 -29.96 8.79 -51.65
N PHE A 176 -28.68 9.13 -51.48
CA PHE A 176 -28.25 10.21 -50.59
C PHE A 176 -28.60 11.60 -51.15
N TYR A 177 -28.47 11.80 -52.46
CA TYR A 177 -28.72 13.08 -53.12
C TYR A 177 -30.11 13.20 -53.76
N ALA A 178 -31.04 12.31 -53.42
CA ALA A 178 -32.39 12.27 -53.98
C ALA A 178 -33.17 13.59 -53.84
N ASN A 179 -32.88 14.37 -52.80
CA ASN A 179 -33.52 15.67 -52.55
C ASN A 179 -32.70 16.88 -53.03
N ASN A 180 -31.56 16.66 -53.70
CA ASN A 180 -30.72 17.74 -54.20
C ASN A 180 -31.05 18.06 -55.67
N PRO A 181 -31.60 19.26 -55.98
CA PRO A 181 -32.01 19.63 -57.34
C PRO A 181 -30.85 19.77 -58.33
N PHE A 182 -29.59 19.77 -57.86
CA PHE A 182 -28.39 19.85 -58.70
C PHE A 182 -27.74 18.49 -58.96
N TYR A 183 -28.21 17.42 -58.32
CA TYR A 183 -27.65 16.09 -58.53
C TYR A 183 -28.24 15.43 -59.78
N LYS A 184 -27.38 15.02 -60.70
CA LYS A 184 -27.76 14.24 -61.88
C LYS A 184 -27.29 12.80 -61.68
N LYS A 185 -28.25 11.88 -61.52
CA LYS A 185 -28.00 10.45 -61.51
C LYS A 185 -27.24 10.07 -62.78
N LYS A 186 -26.10 9.39 -62.62
CA LYS A 186 -25.37 8.83 -63.76
C LYS A 186 -26.05 7.51 -64.14
N THR A 187 -26.66 7.45 -65.33
CA THR A 187 -27.04 6.19 -65.99
C THR A 187 -25.82 5.34 -66.30
#